data_AF-A0A965QFJ5-F1
#
_entry.id   AF-A0A965QFJ5-F1
#
_cell.length_a   1.000
_cell.length_b   1.000
_cell.length_c   1.000
_cell.angle_alpha   90.00
_cell.angle_beta   90.00
_cell.angle_gamma   90.00
#
_symmetry.space_group_name_H-M   'P 1'
#
loop_
_entity.id
_entity.type
_entity.pdbx_description
1 polymer ?
#
loop_
_entity_poly.entity_id
_entity_poly.type
_entity_poly.pdbx_seq_one_letter_code
_entity_poly.pdbx_strand_id
1 'polypeptide(L)' 'MKSSIQFIFNNSELGAGTRGASLGSNAILVAARSKASLLFKNRSIQTVKNFNELLDRENTFPFAKHIDGMLDVFEATSK' A
#
# COMPACT_ATOMS: atom_id res chain seq x y z
N MET A 1 20.61 11.45 17.04
CA MET A 1 19.92 10.16 16.82
C MET A 1 19.79 9.93 15.32
N LYS A 2 20.24 8.78 14.80
CA LYS A 2 20.14 8.48 13.36
C LYS A 2 18.76 7.90 13.10
N SER A 3 17.83 8.72 12.61
CA SER A 3 16.47 8.25 12.32
C SER A 3 16.50 7.16 11.26
N SER A 4 16.11 5.94 11.62
CA SER A 4 15.93 4.83 10.68
C SER A 4 14.65 5.09 9.89
N ILE A 5 14.78 5.30 8.58
CA ILE A 5 13.62 5.36 7.67
C ILE A 5 13.22 3.92 7.36
N GLN A 6 11.99 3.57 7.67
CA GLN A 6 11.31 2.34 7.25
C GLN A 6 10.31 2.69 6.14
N PHE A 7 10.27 1.89 5.09
CA PHE A 7 9.27 2.03 4.04
C PHE A 7 8.15 1.02 4.24
N ILE A 8 6.91 1.49 4.19
CA ILE A 8 5.71 0.66 4.24
C ILE A 8 5.00 0.80 2.90
N PHE A 9 4.90 -0.29 2.15
CA PHE A 9 4.21 -0.34 0.87
C PHE A 9 2.80 -0.83 1.11
N ASN A 10 1.84 0.10 1.11
CA ASN A 10 0.43 -0.22 1.07
C ASN A 10 -0.06 -0.19 -0.39
N ASN A 11 -0.24 -1.37 -0.96
CA ASN A 11 -0.71 -1.54 -2.34
C ASN A 11 -2.20 -1.90 -2.39
N SER A 12 -2.95 -1.59 -1.34
CA SER A 12 -4.40 -1.77 -1.32
C SER A 12 -5.08 -0.77 -2.24
N GLU A 13 -5.99 -1.27 -3.08
CA GLU A 13 -6.94 -0.50 -3.87
C GLU A 13 -8.25 -0.23 -3.10
N LEU A 14 -8.41 -0.85 -1.92
CA LEU A 14 -9.52 -0.56 -1.02
C LEU A 14 -9.34 0.85 -0.45
N GLY A 15 -10.32 1.72 -0.68
CA GLY A 15 -10.25 3.12 -0.24
C GLY A 15 -9.32 4.01 -1.05
N ALA A 16 -8.67 3.49 -2.11
CA ALA A 16 -7.70 4.25 -2.93
C ALA A 16 -8.33 5.38 -3.78
N GLY A 17 -9.65 5.42 -3.89
CA GLY A 17 -10.41 6.40 -4.68
C GLY A 17 -10.35 6.18 -6.20
N THR A 18 -9.20 5.76 -6.75
CA THR A 18 -9.00 5.47 -8.18
C THR A 18 -8.23 4.16 -8.38
N ARG A 19 -8.51 3.45 -9.48
CA ARG A 19 -7.80 2.21 -9.82
C ARG A 19 -6.38 2.52 -10.31
N GLY A 20 -5.40 1.75 -9.85
CA GLY A 20 -3.99 1.90 -10.21
C GLY A 20 -3.15 2.60 -9.14
N ALA A 21 -3.77 3.10 -8.07
CA ALA A 21 -3.05 3.68 -6.94
C ALA A 21 -2.12 2.67 -6.26
N SER A 22 -2.45 1.37 -6.31
CA SER A 22 -1.62 0.28 -5.78
C SER A 22 -0.24 0.20 -6.42
N LEU A 23 -0.06 0.75 -7.63
CA LEU A 23 1.21 0.75 -8.34
C LEU A 23 2.16 1.86 -7.88
N GLY A 24 1.68 2.85 -7.13
CA GLY A 24 2.42 4.07 -6.80
C GLY A 24 3.73 3.81 -6.04
N SER A 25 3.71 2.92 -5.05
CA SER A 25 4.90 2.57 -4.26
C SER A 25 6.03 1.98 -5.14
N ASN A 26 5.66 1.06 -6.04
CA ASN A 26 6.55 0.45 -6.99
C ASN A 26 7.00 1.45 -8.07
N ALA A 27 6.14 2.37 -8.49
CA ALA A 27 6.50 3.43 -9.43
C ALA A 27 7.60 4.35 -8.84
N ILE A 28 7.52 4.67 -7.55
CA ILE A 28 8.56 5.44 -6.84
C ILE A 28 9.87 4.64 -6.78
N LEU A 29 9.81 3.34 -6.49
CA LEU A 29 10.98 2.47 -6.46
C LEU A 29 11.67 2.40 -7.84
N VAL A 30 10.88 2.28 -8.91
CA VAL A 30 11.36 2.31 -10.30
C VAL A 30 12.00 3.67 -10.60
N ALA A 31 11.31 4.78 -10.28
CA ALA A 31 11.85 6.12 -10.52
C ALA A 31 13.17 6.38 -9.78
N ALA A 32 13.30 5.88 -8.54
CA ALA A 32 14.55 5.96 -7.79
C ALA A 32 15.68 5.19 -8.48
N ARG A 33 15.41 3.97 -8.97
CA ARG A 33 16.39 3.16 -9.73
C ARG A 33 16.80 3.84 -11.03
N SER A 34 15.84 4.38 -11.79
CA SER A 34 16.12 5.11 -13.04
C SER A 34 17.00 6.35 -12.83
N LYS A 35 16.95 6.95 -11.63
CA LYS A 35 17.81 8.07 -11.23
C LYS A 35 19.08 7.64 -10.48
N ALA A 36 19.40 6.34 -10.44
CA ALA A 36 20.50 5.77 -9.64
C ALA A 36 20.49 6.22 -8.16
N SER A 37 19.30 6.52 -7.62
CA SER A 37 19.14 6.99 -6.24
C SER A 37 19.33 5.85 -5.25
N LEU A 38 20.12 6.09 -4.21
CA LEU A 38 20.35 5.15 -3.11
C LEU A 38 19.29 5.23 -2.00
N LEU A 39 18.15 5.90 -2.25
CA LEU A 39 17.10 6.15 -1.27
C LEU A 39 16.69 4.88 -0.52
N PHE A 40 16.51 3.78 -1.24
CA PHE A 40 16.09 2.48 -0.70
C PHE A 40 17.27 1.56 -0.32
N LYS A 41 18.52 1.97 -0.51
CA LYS A 41 19.70 1.15 -0.21
C LYS A 41 19.76 0.87 1.29
N ASN A 42 19.91 -0.40 1.64
CA ASN A 42 20.03 -0.88 3.03
C ASN A 42 18.84 -0.48 3.93
N ARG A 43 17.66 -0.24 3.35
CA ARG A 43 16.43 0.03 4.09
C ARG A 43 15.42 -1.07 3.80
N SER A 44 14.76 -1.55 4.84
CA SER A 44 13.69 -2.54 4.69
C SER A 44 12.46 -1.90 4.07
N ILE A 45 11.83 -2.64 3.16
CA ILE A 45 10.50 -2.34 2.63
C ILE A 45 9.57 -3.41 3.17
N GLN A 46 8.64 -3.01 4.03
CA GLN A 46 7.56 -3.87 4.48
C GLN A 46 6.37 -3.68 3.56
N THR A 47 5.93 -4.74 2.88
CA THR A 47 4.70 -4.69 2.09
C THR A 47 3.54 -5.18 2.92
N VAL A 48 2.49 -4.37 3.00
CA VAL A 48 1.25 -4.72 3.70
C VAL A 48 0.42 -5.62 2.79
N LYS A 49 -0.17 -6.67 3.39
CA LYS A 49 -1.13 -7.53 2.68
C LYS A 49 -2.31 -6.66 2.22
N ASN A 50 -2.65 -6.74 0.94
CA ASN A 50 -3.87 -6.15 0.40
C ASN A 50 -4.96 -7.22 0.26
N PHE A 51 -6.18 -6.73 0.05
CA PHE A 51 -7.38 -7.55 -0.15
C PHE A 51 -8.11 -7.09 -1.42
N ASN A 52 -7.34 -6.83 -2.48
CA ASN A 52 -7.86 -6.27 -3.73
C ASN A 52 -8.84 -7.22 -4.43
N GLU A 53 -8.78 -8.52 -4.15
CA GLU A 53 -9.74 -9.52 -4.61
C GLU A 53 -11.17 -9.28 -4.10
N LEU A 54 -11.37 -8.43 -3.07
CA LEU A 54 -12.70 -8.00 -2.65
C LEU A 54 -13.36 -7.04 -3.65
N LEU A 55 -12.58 -6.42 -4.53
CA LEU A 55 -13.10 -5.56 -5.60
C LEU A 55 -13.81 -6.35 -6.71
N ASP A 56 -13.52 -7.65 -6.82
CA ASP A 56 -14.10 -8.56 -7.81
C ASP A 56 -15.36 -9.28 -7.29
N ARG A 57 -15.85 -8.88 -6.11
CA ARG A 57 -17.00 -9.49 -5.43
C ARG A 57 -18.10 -8.46 -5.23
N GLU A 58 -19.33 -8.93 -5.10
CA GLU A 58 -20.43 -8.08 -4.68
C GLU A 58 -20.17 -7.55 -3.26
N ASN A 59 -20.29 -6.24 -3.08
CA ASN A 59 -20.12 -5.61 -1.79
C ASN A 59 -21.45 -5.58 -1.03
N THR A 60 -21.53 -6.31 0.08
CA THR A 60 -22.72 -6.41 0.92
C THR A 60 -22.93 -5.21 1.85
N PHE A 61 -22.00 -4.25 1.87
CA PHE A 61 -22.05 -3.08 2.74
C PHE A 61 -22.56 -1.84 1.98
N PRO A 62 -23.76 -1.31 2.30
CA PRO A 62 -24.38 -0.24 1.53
C PRO A 62 -23.67 1.11 1.67
N PHE A 63 -23.10 1.41 2.84
CA PHE A 63 -22.48 2.71 3.13
C PHE A 63 -20.96 2.64 3.26
N ALA A 64 -20.41 1.49 3.67
CA ALA A 64 -18.99 1.33 3.97
C ALA A 64 -18.39 0.28 3.03
N LYS A 65 -18.06 0.69 1.81
CA LYS A 65 -17.64 -0.23 0.75
C LYS A 65 -16.37 -0.98 1.14
N HIS A 66 -16.44 -2.32 1.12
CA HIS A 66 -15.32 -3.21 1.45
C HIS A 66 -14.74 -2.95 2.86
N ILE A 67 -15.58 -2.56 3.82
CA ILE A 67 -15.15 -2.25 5.20
C ILE A 67 -14.50 -3.43 5.90
N ASP A 68 -14.88 -4.65 5.53
CA ASP A 68 -14.29 -5.90 5.97
C ASP A 68 -12.79 -5.98 5.63
N GLY A 69 -12.42 -5.77 4.37
CA GLY A 69 -11.00 -5.72 3.99
C GLY A 69 -10.29 -4.43 4.39
N MET A 70 -11.01 -3.31 4.46
CA MET A 70 -10.41 -2.02 4.82
C MET A 70 -9.93 -1.99 6.28
N LEU A 71 -10.66 -2.63 7.19
CA LEU A 71 -10.24 -2.76 8.59
C LEU A 71 -8.89 -3.49 8.70
N ASP A 72 -8.73 -4.61 8.00
CA ASP A 72 -7.48 -5.39 8.00
C ASP A 72 -6.30 -4.56 7.44
N VAL A 73 -6.53 -3.77 6.39
CA VAL A 73 -5.51 -2.87 5.81
C VAL A 73 -5.13 -1.77 6.82
N PHE A 74 -6.10 -1.21 7.52
CA PHE A 74 -5.86 -0.18 8.53
C PHE A 74 -5.05 -0.72 9.71
N GLU A 75 -5.40 -1.89 10.23
CA GLU A 75 -4.65 -2.53 11.33
C GLU A 75 -3.22 -2.90 10.94
N ALA A 76 -2.99 -3.24 9.67
CA ALA A 76 -1.67 -3.57 9.17
C ALA A 76 -0.77 -2.34 8.91
N THR A 77 -1.34 -1.13 8.84
CA THR A 77 -0.61 0.13 8.60
C THR A 77 -0.47 1.03 9.83
N SER A 78 -1.27 0.82 10.87
CA SER A 78 -1.34 1.67 12.07
C SER A 78 -0.41 1.26 13.23
N LYS A 79 0.44 0.24 13.02
CA LYS A 79 1.38 -0.26 14.03
C LYS A 79 2.74 0.42 14.00
#